data_AF-A0A521S0Z4-F1
#
_entry.id   AF-A0A521S0Z4-F1
#
_cell.length_a   1.000
_cell.length_b   1.000
_cell.length_c   1.000
_cell.angle_alpha   90.00
_cell.angle_beta   90.00
_cell.angle_gamma   90.00
#
_symmetry.space_group_name_H-M   'P 1'
#
loop_
_entity.id
_entity.type
_entity.pdbx_description
1 polymer ?
#
loop_
_entity_poly.entity_id
_entity_poly.type
_entity_poly.pdbx_seq_one_letter_code
_entity_poly.pdbx_strand_id
1 'polypeptide(L)'
;MVERDALSVRRARRRVGARVGAWLAAALLVTGCGAILESPPEPTPADFPGIAGELASRGLDLGDIASGDAGCDDSTLIPTAIGFDASGLGQAEPIRLRVYIFRNGDAYDRRRPDVDACVAAWATDPGTVEMIDARPFVLAGQGPWPAEFKDAVREAMAAAAGAGG
;
A
#
# COMPACT_ATOMS: atom_id res chain seq x y z
N MET A 1 83.18 -9.60 9.39
CA MET A 1 82.77 -9.84 8.00
C MET A 1 81.75 -10.96 8.03
N VAL A 2 80.57 -10.76 7.43
CA VAL A 2 79.54 -11.79 7.11
C VAL A 2 78.57 -12.28 8.23
N GLU A 3 77.90 -11.42 9.02
CA GLU A 3 76.74 -11.96 9.82
C GLU A 3 75.61 -10.99 10.21
N ARG A 4 75.56 -9.77 9.66
CA ARG A 4 74.51 -8.80 10.02
C ARG A 4 73.43 -8.55 8.94
N ASP A 5 73.64 -9.02 7.71
CA ASP A 5 72.73 -8.70 6.60
C ASP A 5 71.56 -9.68 6.39
N ALA A 6 71.66 -10.91 6.90
CA ALA A 6 70.67 -11.95 6.59
C ALA A 6 69.34 -11.83 7.39
N LEU A 7 69.36 -11.13 8.54
CA LEU A 7 68.20 -11.03 9.43
C LEU A 7 67.21 -9.92 9.04
N SER A 8 67.67 -8.88 8.34
CA SER A 8 66.83 -7.75 7.91
C SER A 8 65.84 -8.14 6.81
N VAL A 9 66.30 -8.91 5.81
CA VAL A 9 65.52 -9.26 4.62
C VAL A 9 64.36 -10.22 4.94
N ARG A 10 64.52 -11.11 5.93
CA ARG A 10 63.48 -12.10 6.32
C ARG A 10 62.28 -11.47 7.04
N ARG A 11 62.45 -10.35 7.76
CA ARG A 11 61.36 -9.67 8.48
C ARG A 11 60.48 -8.82 7.56
N ALA A 12 61.02 -8.28 6.47
CA ALA A 12 60.26 -7.48 5.51
C ALA A 12 59.25 -8.34 4.70
N ARG A 13 59.65 -9.56 4.29
CA ARG A 13 58.78 -10.48 3.53
C ARG A 13 57.55 -10.96 4.30
N ARG A 14 57.64 -11.13 5.62
CA ARG A 14 56.50 -11.61 6.46
C ARG A 14 55.40 -10.56 6.64
N ARG A 15 55.72 -9.26 6.58
CA ARG A 15 54.72 -8.20 6.82
C ARG A 15 53.87 -7.86 5.60
N VAL A 16 54.38 -8.12 4.39
CA VAL A 16 53.66 -7.85 3.14
C VAL A 16 52.61 -8.93 2.86
N GLY A 17 52.91 -10.21 3.12
CA GLY A 17 51.96 -11.31 2.93
C GLY A 17 50.74 -11.25 3.88
N ALA A 18 50.94 -10.83 5.13
CA ALA A 18 49.87 -10.74 6.12
C ALA A 18 48.86 -9.63 5.83
N ARG A 19 49.29 -8.52 5.21
CA ARG A 19 48.40 -7.40 4.87
C ARG A 19 47.56 -7.72 3.63
N VAL A 20 48.13 -8.36 2.60
CA VAL A 20 47.39 -8.71 1.39
C VAL A 20 46.32 -9.78 1.66
N GLY A 21 46.62 -10.77 2.51
CA GLY A 21 45.64 -11.81 2.89
C GLY A 21 44.44 -11.27 3.70
N ALA A 22 44.67 -10.30 4.58
CA ALA A 22 43.61 -9.70 5.40
C ALA A 22 42.65 -8.83 4.57
N TRP A 23 43.15 -8.10 3.56
CA TRP A 23 42.31 -7.30 2.66
C TRP A 23 41.49 -8.17 1.70
N LEU A 24 42.04 -9.28 1.21
CA LEU A 24 41.29 -10.25 0.40
C LEU A 24 40.19 -10.98 1.19
N ALA A 25 40.44 -11.30 2.47
CA ALA A 25 39.42 -11.91 3.34
C ALA A 25 38.30 -10.91 3.73
N ALA A 26 38.62 -9.62 3.89
CA ALA A 26 37.62 -8.58 4.17
C ALA A 26 36.73 -8.26 2.95
N ALA A 27 37.29 -8.31 1.73
CA ALA A 27 36.51 -8.08 0.51
C ALA A 27 35.51 -9.22 0.20
N LEU A 28 35.82 -10.46 0.60
CA LEU A 28 34.95 -11.62 0.40
C LEU A 28 33.76 -11.71 1.39
N LEU A 29 33.77 -10.92 2.47
CA LEU A 29 32.68 -10.91 3.45
C LEU A 29 31.56 -9.91 3.13
N VAL A 30 31.74 -9.03 2.13
CA VAL A 30 30.73 -8.02 1.74
C VAL A 30 29.77 -8.55 0.66
N THR A 31 30.07 -9.68 0.02
CA THR A 31 29.23 -10.24 -1.06
C THR A 31 28.14 -11.20 -0.58
N GLY A 32 27.93 -11.35 0.74
CA GLY A 32 27.01 -12.36 1.30
C GLY A 32 25.57 -11.92 1.55
N CYS A 33 25.23 -10.63 1.48
CA CYS A 33 23.89 -10.13 1.85
C CYS A 33 22.93 -9.86 0.67
N GLY A 34 23.26 -10.30 -0.56
CA GLY A 34 22.54 -9.86 -1.76
C GLY A 34 21.67 -10.91 -2.46
N ALA A 35 21.64 -12.17 -2.02
CA ALA A 35 21.09 -13.26 -2.82
C ALA A 35 20.00 -14.10 -2.14
N ILE A 36 19.20 -13.50 -1.25
CA ILE A 36 17.85 -14.03 -1.01
C ILE A 36 17.01 -13.60 -2.22
N LEU A 37 17.07 -14.41 -3.27
CA LEU A 37 16.25 -14.35 -4.48
C LEU A 37 14.82 -14.85 -4.17
N GLU A 38 14.21 -14.35 -3.11
CA GLU A 38 12.77 -14.37 -3.00
C GLU A 38 12.32 -13.06 -3.63
N SER A 39 11.63 -13.15 -4.77
CA SER A 39 10.85 -12.04 -5.28
C SER A 39 10.09 -11.44 -4.09
N PRO A 40 10.16 -10.13 -3.85
CA PRO A 40 9.38 -9.52 -2.78
C PRO A 40 7.94 -10.02 -2.92
N PRO A 41 7.28 -10.46 -1.83
CA PRO A 41 5.92 -10.95 -1.91
C PRO A 41 5.10 -9.90 -2.66
N GLU A 42 4.25 -10.36 -3.59
CA GLU A 42 3.36 -9.45 -4.30
C GLU A 42 2.60 -8.63 -3.24
N PRO A 43 2.49 -7.30 -3.42
CA PRO A 43 1.84 -6.46 -2.44
C PRO A 43 0.40 -6.93 -2.26
N THR A 44 0.10 -7.42 -1.06
CA THR A 44 -1.27 -7.75 -0.66
C THR A 44 -2.11 -6.47 -0.68
N PRO A 45 -3.36 -6.52 -1.14
CA PRO A 45 -4.27 -5.39 -1.02
C PRO A 45 -4.30 -4.85 0.42
N ALA A 46 -4.30 -3.52 0.56
CA ALA A 46 -4.26 -2.85 1.85
C ALA A 46 -5.53 -3.09 2.67
N ASP A 47 -5.41 -2.94 3.99
CA ASP A 47 -6.55 -2.79 4.88
C ASP A 47 -7.03 -1.33 4.91
N PHE A 48 -8.08 -1.03 5.68
CA PHE A 48 -8.61 0.32 5.77
C PHE A 48 -7.58 1.37 6.24
N PRO A 49 -6.76 1.13 7.28
CA PRO A 49 -5.65 2.02 7.61
C PRO A 49 -4.73 2.34 6.42
N GLY A 50 -4.40 1.35 5.59
CA GLY A 50 -3.61 1.57 4.38
C GLY A 50 -4.35 2.42 3.33
N ILE A 51 -5.63 2.13 3.08
CA ILE A 51 -6.48 2.94 2.18
C ILE A 51 -6.56 4.40 2.68
N ALA A 52 -6.79 4.59 3.98
CA ALA A 52 -6.85 5.90 4.62
C ALA A 52 -5.52 6.65 4.50
N GLY A 53 -4.39 5.95 4.63
CA GLY A 53 -3.05 6.50 4.41
C GLY A 53 -2.82 6.95 2.97
N GLU A 54 -3.22 6.15 1.99
CA GLU A 54 -3.13 6.52 0.56
C GLU A 54 -4.00 7.74 0.25
N LEU A 55 -5.22 7.81 0.77
CA LEU A 55 -6.10 8.98 0.63
C LEU A 55 -5.49 10.24 1.28
N ALA A 56 -5.04 10.13 2.53
CA ALA A 56 -4.44 11.25 3.26
C ALA A 56 -3.16 11.77 2.61
N SER A 57 -2.30 10.87 2.11
CA SER A 57 -1.05 11.24 1.41
C SER A 57 -1.29 12.04 0.12
N ARG A 58 -2.52 11.99 -0.43
CA ARG A 58 -2.94 12.73 -1.62
C ARG A 58 -3.72 14.00 -1.29
N GLY A 59 -3.78 14.40 -0.02
CA GLY A 59 -4.39 15.66 0.40
C GLY A 59 -5.88 15.59 0.70
N LEU A 60 -6.40 14.40 1.01
CA LEU A 60 -7.76 14.25 1.55
C LEU A 60 -7.72 14.21 3.08
N ASP A 61 -8.62 14.94 3.73
CA ASP A 61 -8.85 14.84 5.15
C ASP A 61 -9.98 13.84 5.43
N LEU A 62 -9.76 12.92 6.36
CA LEU A 62 -10.72 11.85 6.70
C LEU A 62 -11.25 12.00 8.13
N GLY A 63 -12.57 11.82 8.30
CA GLY A 63 -13.27 11.96 9.58
C GLY A 63 -14.39 10.93 9.77
N ASP A 64 -15.00 10.96 10.96
CA ASP A 64 -16.24 10.22 11.30
C ASP A 64 -16.27 8.74 10.84
N ILE A 65 -15.14 8.06 11.03
CA ILE A 65 -14.95 6.68 10.60
C ILE A 65 -15.85 5.75 11.42
N ALA A 66 -16.67 4.96 10.73
CA ALA A 66 -17.56 3.98 11.34
C ALA A 66 -17.54 2.67 10.54
N SER A 67 -17.46 1.55 11.25
CA SER A 67 -17.62 0.23 10.64
C SER A 67 -19.08 0.00 10.24
N GLY A 68 -19.28 -0.66 9.10
CA GLY A 68 -20.58 -0.96 8.54
C GLY A 68 -21.06 0.05 7.50
N ASP A 69 -22.18 -0.31 6.89
CA ASP A 69 -22.98 0.59 6.06
C ASP A 69 -24.38 0.72 6.67
N ALA A 70 -24.61 1.82 7.38
CA ALA A 70 -25.88 2.07 8.07
C ALA A 70 -27.10 2.20 7.14
N GLY A 71 -26.89 2.31 5.83
CA GLY A 71 -27.96 2.40 4.84
C GLY A 71 -28.17 1.13 4.00
N CYS A 72 -27.46 0.05 4.30
CA CYS A 72 -27.53 -1.23 3.62
C CYS A 72 -28.22 -2.25 4.52
N ASP A 73 -29.25 -2.94 4.01
CA ASP A 73 -29.95 -3.99 4.76
C ASP A 73 -29.33 -5.39 4.60
N ASP A 74 -28.34 -5.55 3.71
CA ASP A 74 -27.63 -6.81 3.53
C ASP A 74 -26.63 -7.05 4.67
N SER A 75 -27.07 -7.78 5.68
CA SER A 75 -26.26 -8.24 6.82
C SER A 75 -24.96 -8.97 6.46
N THR A 76 -24.85 -9.51 5.24
CA THR A 76 -23.63 -10.18 4.75
C THR A 76 -22.67 -9.22 4.05
N LEU A 77 -23.13 -8.04 3.63
CA LEU A 77 -22.32 -6.99 3.03
C LEU A 77 -21.88 -5.93 4.05
N ILE A 78 -22.74 -5.57 5.01
CA ILE A 78 -22.45 -4.56 6.06
C ILE A 78 -21.06 -4.76 6.69
N PRO A 79 -20.63 -5.97 7.10
CA PRO A 79 -19.33 -6.14 7.76
C PRO A 79 -18.11 -5.84 6.88
N THR A 80 -18.30 -5.75 5.56
CA THR A 80 -17.25 -5.42 4.59
C THR A 80 -17.11 -3.91 4.38
N ALA A 81 -18.09 -3.12 4.84
CA ALA A 81 -18.14 -1.70 4.60
C ALA A 81 -17.52 -0.90 5.75
N ILE A 82 -16.88 0.21 5.41
CA ILE A 82 -16.48 1.25 6.34
C ILE A 82 -16.94 2.58 5.75
N GLY A 83 -17.77 3.30 6.51
CA GLY A 83 -18.14 4.66 6.17
C GLY A 83 -17.19 5.66 6.82
N PHE A 84 -16.87 6.73 6.11
CA PHE A 84 -16.05 7.82 6.61
C PHE A 84 -16.37 9.10 5.86
N ASP A 85 -16.09 10.24 6.48
CA ASP A 85 -16.25 11.55 5.86
C ASP A 85 -14.93 11.93 5.19
N ALA A 86 -15.00 12.58 4.03
CA ALA A 86 -13.83 13.01 3.28
C ALA A 86 -14.00 14.42 2.72
N SER A 87 -12.95 15.23 2.80
CA SER A 87 -12.84 16.57 2.22
C SER A 87 -11.42 16.83 1.68
N GLY A 88 -11.20 17.99 1.06
CA GLY A 88 -9.94 18.37 0.43
C GLY A 88 -10.03 18.46 -1.09
N LEU A 89 -8.98 18.93 -1.76
CA LEU A 89 -8.88 18.97 -3.24
C LEU A 89 -10.11 19.57 -3.95
N GLY A 90 -10.60 20.71 -3.44
CA GLY A 90 -11.79 21.39 -3.94
C GLY A 90 -13.11 20.90 -3.35
N GLN A 91 -13.13 19.80 -2.60
CA GLN A 91 -14.27 19.35 -1.80
C GLN A 91 -14.23 20.06 -0.44
N ALA A 92 -14.90 21.22 -0.36
CA ALA A 92 -14.87 22.06 0.84
C ALA A 92 -15.66 21.46 2.01
N GLU A 93 -16.88 21.00 1.74
CA GLU A 93 -17.74 20.35 2.73
C GLU A 93 -17.46 18.84 2.75
N PRO A 94 -17.26 18.22 3.94
CA PRO A 94 -17.09 16.78 4.03
C PRO A 94 -18.26 16.02 3.42
N ILE A 95 -17.95 15.00 2.63
CA ILE A 95 -18.94 14.08 2.06
C ILE A 95 -18.78 12.69 2.66
N ARG A 96 -19.92 11.99 2.82
CA ARG A 96 -19.91 10.61 3.30
C ARG A 96 -19.50 9.67 2.19
N LEU A 97 -18.34 9.04 2.35
CA LEU A 97 -17.87 7.94 1.52
C LEU A 97 -18.06 6.60 2.25
N ARG A 98 -18.16 5.52 1.48
CA ARG A 98 -18.20 4.14 1.96
C ARG A 98 -17.26 3.31 1.12
N VAL A 99 -16.35 2.60 1.76
CA VAL A 99 -15.52 1.60 1.09
C VAL A 99 -15.96 0.21 1.49
N TYR A 100 -16.22 -0.65 0.51
CA TYR A 100 -16.47 -2.08 0.67
C TYR A 100 -15.17 -2.82 0.38
N ILE A 101 -14.66 -3.52 1.38
CA ILE A 101 -13.38 -4.22 1.35
C ILE A 101 -13.65 -5.72 1.32
N PHE A 102 -13.38 -6.35 0.17
CA PHE A 102 -13.54 -7.79 0.04
C PHE A 102 -12.24 -8.53 0.33
N ARG A 103 -12.37 -9.79 0.75
CA ARG A 103 -11.23 -10.63 1.09
C ARG A 103 -10.26 -10.84 -0.07
N ASN A 104 -10.75 -10.89 -1.30
CA ASN A 104 -9.99 -11.12 -2.53
C ASN A 104 -10.84 -10.77 -3.77
N GLY A 105 -10.21 -10.84 -4.95
CA GLY A 105 -10.87 -10.61 -6.24
C GLY A 105 -12.10 -11.48 -6.50
N ASP A 106 -12.07 -12.76 -6.14
CA ASP A 106 -13.22 -13.66 -6.31
C ASP A 106 -14.43 -13.23 -5.46
N ALA A 107 -14.18 -12.81 -4.22
CA ALA A 107 -15.22 -12.30 -3.34
C ALA A 107 -15.78 -10.97 -3.88
N TYR A 108 -14.90 -10.09 -4.37
CA TYR A 108 -15.30 -8.87 -5.07
C TYR A 108 -16.22 -9.19 -6.25
N ASP A 109 -15.81 -10.09 -7.15
CA ASP A 109 -16.58 -10.39 -8.37
C ASP A 109 -17.96 -10.95 -8.08
N ARG A 110 -18.08 -11.81 -7.07
CA ARG A 110 -19.37 -12.35 -6.65
C ARG A 110 -20.28 -11.31 -6.02
N ARG A 111 -19.71 -10.34 -5.28
CA ARG A 111 -20.47 -9.43 -4.39
C ARG A 111 -20.59 -8.02 -4.94
N ARG A 112 -19.87 -7.68 -6.02
CA ARG A 112 -19.90 -6.36 -6.64
C ARG A 112 -21.33 -5.91 -7.03
N PRO A 113 -22.20 -6.76 -7.60
CA PRO A 113 -23.58 -6.37 -7.88
C PRO A 113 -24.39 -6.04 -6.62
N ASP A 114 -24.08 -6.69 -5.48
CA ASP A 114 -24.78 -6.44 -4.21
C ASP A 114 -24.45 -5.05 -3.65
N VAL A 115 -23.28 -4.50 -3.99
CA VAL A 115 -22.91 -3.13 -3.64
C VAL A 115 -23.84 -2.12 -4.31
N ASP A 116 -24.22 -2.32 -5.57
CA ASP A 116 -25.13 -1.38 -6.26
C ASP A 116 -26.49 -1.29 -5.55
N ALA A 117 -27.00 -2.42 -5.06
CA ALA A 117 -28.24 -2.47 -4.30
C ALA A 117 -28.13 -1.70 -2.98
N CYS A 118 -27.02 -1.84 -2.26
CA CYS A 118 -26.81 -1.11 -1.02
C CYS A 118 -26.56 0.38 -1.24
N VAL A 119 -25.82 0.75 -2.30
CA VAL A 119 -25.64 2.14 -2.71
C VAL A 119 -26.98 2.79 -3.05
N ALA A 120 -27.83 2.11 -3.81
CA ALA A 120 -29.16 2.62 -4.15
C ALA A 120 -30.07 2.81 -2.92
N ALA A 121 -29.85 2.07 -1.84
CA ALA A 121 -30.66 2.16 -0.62
C ALA A 121 -30.39 3.45 0.19
N TRP A 122 -29.16 3.98 0.14
CA TRP A 122 -28.80 5.21 0.86
C TRP A 122 -28.60 6.43 -0.03
N ALA A 123 -28.50 6.26 -1.35
CA ALA A 123 -28.34 7.37 -2.28
C ALA A 123 -29.55 8.32 -2.20
N THR A 124 -29.29 9.60 -1.94
CA THR A 124 -30.35 10.62 -1.95
C THR A 124 -30.76 10.95 -3.38
N ASP A 125 -29.79 10.96 -4.30
CA ASP A 125 -29.99 11.10 -5.74
C ASP A 125 -29.15 10.05 -6.48
N PRO A 126 -29.78 9.01 -7.05
CA PRO A 126 -29.07 7.95 -7.77
C PRO A 126 -28.27 8.44 -8.98
N GLY A 127 -28.66 9.57 -9.59
CA GLY A 127 -28.01 10.10 -10.79
C GLY A 127 -26.66 10.77 -10.53
N THR A 128 -26.36 11.07 -9.28
CA THR A 128 -25.12 11.75 -8.85
C THR A 128 -24.23 10.88 -7.98
N VAL A 129 -24.59 9.60 -7.77
CA VAL A 129 -23.71 8.64 -7.11
C VAL A 129 -22.45 8.46 -7.95
N GLU A 130 -21.31 8.48 -7.27
CA GLU A 130 -20.03 8.14 -7.86
C GLU A 130 -19.45 6.89 -7.20
N MET A 131 -18.92 6.00 -8.03
CA MET A 131 -18.29 4.76 -7.60
C MET A 131 -16.93 4.62 -8.25
N ILE A 132 -15.96 4.15 -7.47
CA ILE A 132 -14.62 3.80 -7.90
C ILE A 132 -14.40 2.33 -7.59
N ASP A 133 -14.27 1.56 -8.66
CA ASP A 133 -13.95 0.14 -8.63
C ASP A 133 -12.43 -0.05 -8.68
N ALA A 134 -11.88 -0.68 -7.66
CA ALA A 134 -10.47 -0.99 -7.53
C ALA A 134 -10.32 -2.32 -6.80
N ARG A 135 -10.47 -3.42 -7.54
CA ARG A 135 -10.49 -4.79 -7.00
C ARG A 135 -9.33 -5.01 -5.99
N PRO A 136 -9.59 -5.51 -4.77
CA PRO A 136 -10.83 -6.09 -4.26
C PRO A 136 -11.71 -5.09 -3.48
N PHE A 137 -11.71 -3.81 -3.86
CA PHE A 137 -12.44 -2.75 -3.18
C PHE A 137 -13.46 -2.07 -4.11
N VAL A 138 -14.52 -1.55 -3.50
CA VAL A 138 -15.44 -0.60 -4.13
C VAL A 138 -15.56 0.60 -3.20
N LEU A 139 -15.33 1.80 -3.69
CA LEU A 139 -15.62 3.02 -2.94
C LEU A 139 -16.79 3.75 -3.59
N ALA A 140 -17.77 4.17 -2.78
CA ALA A 140 -18.97 4.86 -3.24
C ALA A 140 -19.27 6.08 -2.37
N GLY A 141 -19.92 7.09 -2.97
CA GLY A 141 -20.42 8.25 -2.26
C GLY A 141 -21.34 9.11 -3.12
N GLN A 142 -22.01 10.08 -2.49
CA GLN A 142 -22.82 11.06 -3.20
C GLN A 142 -21.89 12.11 -3.86
N GLY A 143 -22.07 12.33 -5.15
CA GLY A 143 -21.39 13.38 -5.92
C GLY A 143 -22.33 14.55 -6.28
N PRO A 144 -21.97 15.35 -7.29
CA PRO A 144 -20.75 15.25 -8.10
C PRO A 144 -19.49 15.64 -7.31
N TRP A 145 -18.40 14.91 -7.52
CA TRP A 145 -17.11 15.21 -6.92
C TRP A 145 -16.30 16.19 -7.78
N PRO A 146 -15.54 17.10 -7.16
CA PRO A 146 -14.50 17.84 -7.85
C PRO A 146 -13.53 16.90 -8.57
N ALA A 147 -13.07 17.29 -9.76
CA ALA A 147 -12.22 16.43 -10.59
C ALA A 147 -10.93 16.01 -9.85
N GLU A 148 -10.26 16.93 -9.18
CA GLU A 148 -9.01 16.66 -8.43
C GLU A 148 -9.25 15.69 -7.27
N PHE A 149 -10.35 15.87 -6.52
CA PHE A 149 -10.78 14.93 -5.49
C PHE A 149 -11.01 13.53 -6.07
N LYS A 150 -11.77 13.42 -7.16
CA LYS A 150 -12.08 12.14 -7.81
C LYS A 150 -10.83 11.43 -8.32
N ASP A 151 -9.91 12.16 -8.92
CA ASP A 151 -8.65 11.61 -9.43
C ASP A 151 -7.78 11.11 -8.28
N ALA A 152 -7.65 11.88 -7.20
CA ALA A 152 -6.91 11.47 -6.01
C ALA A 152 -7.51 10.23 -5.33
N VAL A 153 -8.83 10.13 -5.21
CA VAL A 153 -9.49 8.93 -4.68
C VAL A 153 -9.22 7.73 -5.60
N ARG A 154 -9.30 7.90 -6.92
CA ARG A 154 -9.03 6.83 -7.88
C ARG A 154 -7.60 6.30 -7.74
N GLU A 155 -6.62 7.21 -7.66
CA GLU A 155 -5.22 6.85 -7.49
C GLU A 155 -4.93 6.21 -6.13
N ALA A 156 -5.54 6.69 -5.06
CA ALA A 156 -5.42 6.10 -3.73
C ALA A 156 -5.97 4.67 -3.72
N MET A 157 -7.16 4.46 -4.27
CA MET A 157 -7.80 3.15 -4.34
C MET A 157 -7.01 2.17 -5.20
N ALA A 158 -6.47 2.62 -6.34
CA ALA A 158 -5.61 1.80 -7.19
C ALA A 158 -4.29 1.43 -6.50
N ALA A 159 -3.65 2.38 -5.81
CA ALA A 159 -2.41 2.12 -5.06
C ALA A 159 -2.65 1.15 -3.90
N ALA A 160 -3.74 1.32 -3.16
CA ALA A 160 -4.14 0.45 -2.07
C ALA A 160 -4.47 -0.97 -2.54
N ALA A 161 -5.09 -1.11 -3.72
CA ALA A 161 -5.40 -2.41 -4.31
C ALA A 161 -4.13 -3.21 -4.66
N GLY A 162 -3.04 -2.52 -5.02
CA GLY A 162 -1.80 -3.14 -5.43
C GLY A 162 -1.94 -3.97 -6.71
N ALA A 163 -0.99 -4.87 -6.94
CA ALA A 163 -0.99 -5.75 -8.12
C ALA A 163 -1.86 -7.03 -7.94
N GLY A 164 -2.33 -7.30 -6.72
CA GLY A 164 -2.99 -8.55 -6.33
C GLY A 164 -4.53 -8.53 -6.36
N GLY A 165 -5.12 -7.57 -7.06
CA GLY A 165 -6.58 -7.44 -7.25
C GLY A 165 -7.16 -8.53 -8.12
#